data_AF-A0A6S7K3H1-F1
#
_entry.id   AF-A0A6S7K3H1-F1
#
_cell.length_a   1.000
_cell.length_b   1.000
_cell.length_c   1.000
_cell.angle_alpha   90.00
_cell.angle_beta   90.00
_cell.angle_gamma   90.00
#
_symmetry.space_group_name_H-M   'P 1'
#
loop_
_entity.id
_entity.type
_entity.pdbx_description
1 polymer ?
#
loop_
_entity_poly.entity_id
_entity_poly.type
_entity_poly.pdbx_seq_one_letter_code
_entity_poly.pdbx_strand_id
1 'polypeptide(L)'
;MPSSPDSSSDSSGSPPTASDGPNIEAERCLPGVIIATRTKFVASFLQIAEFSIQFNIPELREEVWCLLGIVPTDGSMADNMRKACSYKAEKEVTSGSQLLQAFFNSASSAQTVYNLEILYSLLMPAGQLFRERVSDFQMGFFKSGGVQCVLNLITKTNFLELADTWTKRSAYLTLMKIAKFALTTVAYAKVYLVAEAMRPESRSQISSETQEAAVILQQALQCIPDFILEYVLKNYALSLGHHNAEE
;
A
#
# COMPACT_ATOMS: atom_id res chain seq x y z
N MET A 1 25.42 53.39 -42.52
CA MET A 1 24.53 53.89 -41.45
C MET A 1 23.21 54.26 -42.09
N PRO A 2 22.01 53.92 -41.59
CA PRO A 2 21.60 53.34 -40.29
C PRO A 2 20.95 51.91 -40.44
N SER A 3 21.20 50.95 -39.54
CA SER A 3 20.45 50.57 -38.31
C SER A 3 19.34 49.53 -38.54
N SER A 4 19.67 48.28 -38.20
CA SER A 4 18.75 47.15 -37.99
C SER A 4 17.85 47.38 -36.76
N PRO A 5 16.64 46.79 -36.69
CA PRO A 5 15.97 46.55 -35.44
C PRO A 5 16.26 45.10 -34.97
N ASP A 6 17.23 44.95 -34.06
CA ASP A 6 17.24 43.82 -33.13
C ASP A 6 16.20 44.14 -32.05
N SER A 7 15.16 43.32 -31.96
CA SER A 7 14.29 43.26 -30.78
C SER A 7 14.28 41.81 -30.30
N SER A 8 15.36 41.46 -29.62
CA SER A 8 15.41 40.32 -28.72
C SER A 8 14.66 40.70 -27.44
N SER A 9 13.39 40.27 -27.35
CA SER A 9 12.68 40.22 -26.07
C SER A 9 13.33 39.15 -25.20
N ASP A 10 14.30 39.55 -24.38
CA ASP A 10 14.72 38.78 -23.22
C ASP A 10 13.58 38.80 -22.20
N SER A 11 12.68 37.81 -22.28
CA SER A 11 11.82 37.45 -21.16
C SER A 11 12.69 36.85 -20.07
N SER A 12 13.33 37.72 -19.29
CA SER A 12 13.90 37.37 -17.99
C SER A 12 12.75 36.97 -17.07
N GLY A 13 12.39 35.68 -17.10
CA GLY A 13 11.47 35.08 -16.15
C GLY A 13 11.99 35.33 -14.74
N SER A 14 11.20 36.07 -13.96
CA SER A 14 11.48 36.34 -12.56
C SER A 14 11.80 35.03 -11.82
N PRO A 15 12.73 35.03 -10.85
CA PRO A 15 12.95 33.86 -10.00
C PRO A 15 11.61 33.46 -9.35
N PRO A 16 11.28 32.16 -9.26
CA PRO A 16 10.05 31.74 -8.63
C PRO A 16 10.06 32.24 -7.18
N THR A 17 9.03 32.99 -6.83
CA THR A 17 8.77 33.38 -5.44
C THR A 17 8.64 32.11 -4.61
N ALA A 18 9.32 32.05 -3.46
CA ALA A 18 9.38 30.89 -2.56
C ALA A 18 8.01 30.40 -2.01
N SER A 19 6.91 31.05 -2.42
CA SER A 19 5.52 30.74 -2.08
C SER A 19 4.75 30.00 -3.17
N ASP A 20 5.32 29.84 -4.37
CA ASP A 20 4.67 29.07 -5.43
C ASP A 20 4.97 27.59 -5.19
N GLY A 21 3.92 26.79 -4.99
CA GLY A 21 4.04 25.35 -4.76
C GLY A 21 4.76 24.64 -5.92
N PRO A 22 5.02 23.33 -5.81
CA PRO A 22 5.63 22.59 -6.89
C PRO A 22 4.84 22.78 -8.19
N ASN A 23 5.56 23.10 -9.28
CA ASN A 23 4.97 23.29 -10.59
C ASN A 23 4.42 21.95 -11.10
N ILE A 24 3.10 21.76 -11.00
CA ILE A 24 2.41 20.50 -11.31
C ILE A 24 2.59 20.11 -12.79
N GLU A 25 2.57 21.09 -13.70
CA GLU A 25 2.86 20.85 -15.12
C GLU A 25 4.29 20.33 -15.32
N ALA A 26 5.27 20.88 -14.62
CA ALA A 26 6.65 20.39 -14.69
C ALA A 26 6.79 18.99 -14.08
N GLU A 27 6.10 18.69 -12.99
CA GLU A 27 6.08 17.34 -12.39
C GLU A 27 5.50 16.29 -13.35
N ARG A 28 4.46 16.64 -14.12
CA ARG A 28 3.86 15.75 -15.13
C ARG A 28 4.81 15.43 -16.29
N CYS A 29 5.80 16.29 -16.54
CA CYS A 29 6.80 16.08 -17.57
C CYS A 29 7.97 15.20 -17.12
N LEU A 30 8.02 14.78 -15.84
CA LEU A 30 9.08 13.91 -15.35
C LEU A 30 9.03 12.56 -16.07
N PRO A 31 10.17 12.00 -16.52
CA PRO A 31 10.21 10.74 -17.26
C PRO A 31 9.51 9.59 -16.54
N GLY A 32 9.70 9.47 -15.22
CA GLY A 32 9.01 8.47 -14.41
C GLY A 32 7.49 8.62 -14.44
N VAL A 33 6.98 9.86 -14.35
CA VAL A 33 5.54 10.14 -14.38
C VAL A 33 4.95 9.81 -15.76
N ILE A 34 5.66 10.13 -16.84
CA ILE A 34 5.25 9.78 -18.21
C ILE A 34 5.21 8.25 -18.41
N ILE A 35 6.17 7.53 -17.83
CA ILE A 35 6.20 6.06 -17.86
C ILE A 35 5.00 5.49 -17.09
N ALA A 36 4.77 5.96 -15.86
CA ALA A 36 3.70 5.48 -14.99
C ALA A 36 2.29 5.76 -15.53
N THR A 37 2.11 6.91 -16.21
CA THR A 37 0.83 7.26 -16.86
C THR A 37 0.52 6.41 -18.08
N ARG A 38 1.50 5.67 -18.60
CA ARG A 38 1.37 4.80 -19.76
C ARG A 38 1.58 3.35 -19.32
N THR A 39 0.49 2.71 -18.90
CA THR A 39 0.41 1.31 -18.42
C THR A 39 1.22 0.31 -19.25
N LYS A 40 1.32 0.53 -20.56
CA LYS A 40 2.13 -0.29 -21.49
C LYS A 40 3.60 -0.38 -21.10
N PHE A 41 4.22 0.71 -20.63
CA PHE A 41 5.64 0.70 -20.26
C PHE A 41 5.89 -0.10 -18.98
N VAL A 42 5.06 0.10 -17.96
CA VAL A 42 5.11 -0.70 -16.72
C VAL A 42 4.90 -2.18 -17.04
N ALA A 43 3.90 -2.51 -17.89
CA ALA A 43 3.66 -3.88 -18.33
C ALA A 43 4.88 -4.48 -19.06
N SER A 44 5.55 -3.72 -19.93
CA SER A 44 6.79 -4.17 -20.59
C SER A 44 7.92 -4.41 -19.58
N PHE A 45 8.12 -3.53 -18.59
CA PHE A 45 9.11 -3.77 -17.55
C PHE A 45 8.80 -5.02 -16.72
N LEU A 46 7.54 -5.23 -16.36
CA LEU A 46 7.14 -6.45 -15.64
C LEU A 46 7.34 -7.71 -16.48
N GLN A 47 7.16 -7.65 -17.80
CA GLN A 47 7.49 -8.76 -18.70
C GLN A 47 8.99 -9.05 -18.74
N ILE A 48 9.84 -8.01 -18.78
CA ILE A 48 11.30 -8.17 -18.75
C ILE A 48 11.73 -8.71 -17.38
N ALA A 49 11.13 -8.24 -16.28
CA ALA A 49 11.38 -8.78 -14.95
C ALA A 49 10.99 -10.26 -14.87
N GLU A 50 9.81 -10.64 -15.38
CA GLU A 50 9.40 -12.04 -15.42
C GLU A 50 10.35 -12.90 -16.25
N PHE A 51 10.77 -12.42 -17.41
CA PHE A 51 11.78 -13.08 -18.24
C PHE A 51 13.09 -13.28 -17.47
N SER A 52 13.58 -12.26 -16.78
CA SER A 52 14.81 -12.36 -15.98
C SER A 52 14.71 -13.39 -14.85
N ILE A 53 13.52 -13.59 -14.27
CA ILE A 53 13.26 -14.64 -13.27
C ILE A 53 13.29 -16.01 -13.94
N GLN A 54 12.58 -16.19 -15.06
CA GLN A 54 12.48 -17.46 -15.78
C GLN A 54 13.82 -17.97 -16.31
N PHE A 55 14.67 -17.07 -16.81
CA PHE A 55 15.99 -17.39 -17.34
C PHE A 55 17.11 -17.24 -16.31
N ASN A 56 16.78 -16.90 -15.06
CA ASN A 56 17.71 -16.72 -13.96
C ASN A 56 18.87 -15.74 -14.29
N ILE A 57 18.52 -14.55 -14.76
CA ILE A 57 19.44 -13.45 -15.10
C ILE A 57 19.34 -12.37 -14.01
N PRO A 58 20.13 -12.45 -12.92
CA PRO A 58 19.98 -11.58 -11.76
C PRO A 58 20.26 -10.11 -12.07
N GLU A 59 21.26 -9.80 -12.91
CA GLU A 59 21.64 -8.43 -13.23
C GLU A 59 20.50 -7.70 -13.94
N LEU A 60 19.87 -8.35 -14.91
CA LEU A 60 18.71 -7.79 -15.62
C LEU A 60 17.52 -7.59 -14.67
N ARG A 61 17.28 -8.56 -13.78
CA ARG A 61 16.20 -8.47 -12.79
C ARG A 61 16.36 -7.24 -11.92
N GLU A 62 17.55 -7.06 -11.34
CA GLU A 62 17.84 -5.96 -10.42
C GLU A 62 17.73 -4.59 -11.10
N GLU A 63 18.25 -4.44 -12.32
CA GLU A 63 18.14 -3.20 -13.09
C GLU A 63 16.68 -2.84 -13.43
N VAL A 64 15.87 -3.83 -13.81
CA VAL A 64 14.44 -3.59 -14.08
C VAL A 64 13.71 -3.19 -12.81
N TRP A 65 14.01 -3.80 -11.66
CA TRP A 65 13.42 -3.40 -10.39
C TRP A 65 13.90 -2.05 -9.89
N CYS A 66 15.16 -1.68 -10.17
CA CYS A 66 15.67 -0.32 -9.92
C CYS A 66 14.87 0.71 -10.72
N LEU A 67 14.63 0.44 -12.01
CA LEU A 67 13.80 1.28 -12.87
C LEU A 67 12.35 1.35 -12.37
N LEU A 68 11.75 0.21 -12.00
CA LEU A 68 10.40 0.20 -11.43
C LEU A 68 10.31 0.96 -10.10
N GLY A 69 11.38 0.96 -9.29
CA GLY A 69 11.44 1.66 -8.02
C GLY A 69 11.51 3.19 -8.13
N ILE A 70 12.00 3.73 -9.25
CA ILE A 70 12.00 5.18 -9.52
C ILE A 70 10.75 5.66 -10.28
N VAL A 71 10.03 4.73 -10.91
CA VAL A 71 8.78 5.02 -11.62
C VAL A 71 7.65 5.07 -10.58
N PRO A 72 6.87 6.18 -10.51
CA PRO A 72 5.72 6.22 -9.63
C PRO A 72 4.73 5.11 -9.98
N THR A 73 3.93 4.72 -8.99
CA THR A 73 2.95 3.64 -9.15
C THR A 73 2.03 3.85 -10.35
N ASP A 74 1.74 2.77 -11.08
CA ASP A 74 0.72 2.77 -12.14
C ASP A 74 -0.65 3.16 -11.52
N GLY A 75 -1.14 4.34 -11.89
CA GLY A 75 -2.40 4.89 -11.40
C GLY A 75 -3.60 3.99 -11.73
N SER A 76 -3.59 3.31 -12.88
CA SER A 76 -4.66 2.38 -13.25
C SER A 76 -4.71 1.18 -12.31
N MET A 77 -3.55 0.63 -11.95
CA MET A 77 -3.46 -0.50 -11.03
C MET A 77 -3.89 -0.09 -9.62
N ALA A 78 -3.42 1.07 -9.16
CA ALA A 78 -3.79 1.63 -7.87
C ALA A 78 -5.31 1.87 -7.77
N ASP A 79 -5.93 2.43 -8.82
CA ASP A 79 -7.36 2.67 -8.86
C ASP A 79 -8.17 1.37 -8.92
N ASN A 80 -7.67 0.33 -9.60
CA ASN A 80 -8.30 -0.98 -9.61
C ASN A 80 -8.27 -1.64 -8.23
N MET A 81 -7.15 -1.54 -7.50
CA MET A 81 -7.08 -1.99 -6.10
C MET A 81 -8.03 -1.19 -5.20
N ARG A 82 -8.10 0.13 -5.37
CA ARG A 82 -9.07 0.96 -4.65
C ARG A 82 -10.50 0.51 -4.90
N LYS A 83 -10.88 0.25 -6.15
CA LYS A 83 -12.21 -0.27 -6.50
C LYS A 83 -12.49 -1.62 -5.83
N ALA A 84 -11.52 -2.54 -5.81
CA ALA A 84 -11.65 -3.83 -5.13
C ALA A 84 -11.92 -3.68 -3.62
N CYS A 85 -11.31 -2.67 -2.98
CA CYS A 85 -11.53 -2.35 -1.56
C CYS A 85 -12.77 -1.46 -1.31
N SER A 86 -13.33 -0.78 -2.32
CA SER A 86 -14.42 0.20 -2.16
C SER A 86 -15.82 -0.41 -2.25
N TYR A 87 -15.95 -1.72 -2.47
CA TYR A 87 -17.25 -2.35 -2.71
C TYR A 87 -18.07 -2.49 -1.42
N LYS A 88 -19.16 -1.71 -1.30
CA LYS A 88 -19.94 -1.48 -0.06
C LYS A 88 -21.25 -2.28 0.08
N ALA A 89 -21.45 -3.38 -0.66
CA ALA A 89 -22.65 -4.19 -0.47
C ALA A 89 -22.41 -5.30 0.56
N GLU A 90 -23.09 -5.23 1.71
CA GLU A 90 -23.02 -6.18 2.84
C GLU A 90 -23.25 -7.66 2.46
N LYS A 91 -23.79 -7.94 1.26
CA LYS A 91 -24.03 -9.30 0.74
C LYS A 91 -22.88 -9.92 -0.05
N GLU A 92 -21.74 -9.24 -0.20
CA GLU A 92 -20.70 -9.62 -1.17
C GLU A 92 -19.24 -9.44 -0.68
N VAL A 93 -19.01 -9.61 0.62
CA VAL A 93 -17.63 -9.70 1.18
C VAL A 93 -16.80 -10.79 0.47
N THR A 94 -17.46 -11.85 0.01
CA THR A 94 -16.87 -12.91 -0.84
C THR A 94 -16.35 -12.36 -2.17
N SER A 95 -17.08 -11.45 -2.83
CA SER A 95 -16.67 -10.84 -4.10
C SER A 95 -15.43 -9.96 -3.94
N GLY A 96 -15.38 -9.11 -2.90
CA GLY A 96 -14.24 -8.22 -2.63
C GLY A 96 -12.95 -8.99 -2.30
N SER A 97 -13.06 -10.03 -1.46
CA SER A 97 -11.92 -10.88 -1.10
C SER A 97 -11.37 -11.65 -2.31
N GLN A 98 -12.24 -12.13 -3.20
CA GLN A 98 -11.82 -12.79 -4.45
C GLN A 98 -11.12 -11.82 -5.41
N LEU A 99 -11.61 -10.60 -5.55
CA LEU A 99 -10.98 -9.56 -6.37
C LEU A 99 -9.59 -9.19 -5.84
N LEU A 100 -9.45 -9.03 -4.52
CA LEU A 100 -8.15 -8.78 -3.90
C LEU A 100 -7.19 -9.96 -4.10
N GLN A 101 -7.65 -11.19 -3.86
CA GLN A 101 -6.83 -12.39 -4.09
C GLN A 101 -6.39 -12.53 -5.55
N ALA A 102 -7.20 -12.09 -6.52
CA ALA A 102 -6.84 -12.16 -7.94
C ALA A 102 -5.58 -11.35 -8.28
N PHE A 103 -5.32 -10.23 -7.60
CA PHE A 103 -4.08 -9.47 -7.78
C PHE A 103 -2.82 -10.24 -7.35
N PHE A 104 -2.94 -11.18 -6.41
CA PHE A 104 -1.80 -11.89 -5.83
C PHE A 104 -1.65 -13.33 -6.33
N ASN A 105 -2.66 -13.86 -7.03
CA ASN A 105 -2.63 -15.16 -7.70
C ASN A 105 -2.29 -15.03 -9.20
N SER A 106 -1.53 -14.01 -9.58
CA SER A 106 -1.06 -13.81 -10.96
C SER A 106 -0.11 -14.94 -11.37
N ALA A 107 -0.16 -15.32 -12.66
CA ALA A 107 0.79 -16.26 -13.25
C ALA A 107 2.23 -15.71 -13.29
N SER A 108 2.40 -14.39 -13.30
CA SER A 108 3.70 -13.74 -13.21
C SER A 108 4.10 -13.46 -11.76
N SER A 109 5.30 -13.92 -11.40
CA SER A 109 5.93 -13.64 -10.12
C SER A 109 6.27 -12.16 -9.98
N ALA A 110 6.80 -11.54 -11.05
CA ALA A 110 7.12 -10.12 -11.06
C ALA A 110 5.88 -9.24 -10.83
N GLN A 111 4.76 -9.55 -11.52
CA GLN A 111 3.49 -8.84 -11.33
C GLN A 111 2.98 -8.97 -9.89
N THR A 112 3.12 -10.15 -9.28
CA THR A 112 2.68 -10.38 -7.90
C THR A 112 3.47 -9.52 -6.91
N VAL A 113 4.80 -9.44 -7.08
CA VAL A 113 5.65 -8.56 -6.24
C VAL A 113 5.25 -7.10 -6.42
N TYR A 114 5.06 -6.65 -7.66
CA TYR A 114 4.65 -5.28 -7.95
C TYR A 114 3.30 -4.95 -7.32
N ASN A 115 2.32 -5.86 -7.42
CA ASN A 115 1.01 -5.68 -6.79
C ASN A 115 1.10 -5.59 -5.26
N LEU A 116 1.98 -6.37 -4.63
CA LEU A 116 2.21 -6.27 -3.18
C LEU A 116 2.79 -4.90 -2.80
N GLU A 117 3.74 -4.37 -3.57
CA GLU A 117 4.33 -3.04 -3.33
C GLU A 117 3.29 -1.93 -3.49
N ILE A 118 2.43 -2.02 -4.51
CA ILE A 118 1.30 -1.10 -4.70
C ILE A 118 0.37 -1.15 -3.49
N LEU A 119 -0.07 -2.34 -3.08
CA LEU A 119 -0.95 -2.49 -1.93
C LEU A 119 -0.31 -1.87 -0.68
N TYR A 120 0.97 -2.16 -0.43
CA TYR A 120 1.67 -1.59 0.72
C TYR A 120 1.74 -0.06 0.65
N SER A 121 2.03 0.52 -0.51
CA SER A 121 2.09 1.97 -0.69
C SER A 121 0.74 2.66 -0.46
N LEU A 122 -0.37 1.99 -0.81
CA LEU A 122 -1.72 2.48 -0.56
C LEU A 122 -2.13 2.37 0.91
N LEU A 123 -1.68 1.31 1.60
CA LEU A 123 -1.94 1.11 3.02
C LEU A 123 -1.08 2.02 3.91
N MET A 124 0.16 2.32 3.50
CA MET A 124 1.15 3.05 4.29
C MET A 124 1.80 4.17 3.46
N PRO A 125 1.06 5.24 3.11
CA PRO A 125 1.60 6.32 2.30
C PRO A 125 2.59 7.19 3.10
N ALA A 126 3.61 7.69 2.42
CA ALA A 126 4.69 8.46 3.03
C ALA A 126 4.28 9.84 3.59
N GLY A 127 3.10 10.38 3.19
CA GLY A 127 2.63 11.70 3.59
C GLY A 127 1.47 11.66 4.58
N GLN A 128 1.67 12.23 5.78
CA GLN A 128 0.61 12.46 6.79
C GLN A 128 -0.53 13.38 6.28
N LEU A 129 -0.27 14.12 5.18
CA LEU A 129 -1.16 15.15 4.62
C LEU A 129 -2.41 14.60 3.90
N PHE A 130 -2.54 13.28 3.73
CA PHE A 130 -3.68 12.67 3.03
C PHE A 130 -4.54 11.76 3.91
N ARG A 131 -4.46 11.92 5.24
CA ARG A 131 -5.07 11.02 6.24
C ARG A 131 -6.52 10.62 5.94
N GLU A 132 -7.35 11.57 5.51
CA GLU A 132 -8.78 11.34 5.20
C GLU A 132 -8.98 10.49 3.93
N ARG A 133 -8.28 10.76 2.83
CA ARG A 133 -8.38 9.94 1.61
C ARG A 133 -7.74 8.55 1.77
N VAL A 134 -6.80 8.43 2.69
CA VAL A 134 -6.09 7.19 3.00
C VAL A 134 -6.95 6.30 3.90
N SER A 135 -7.74 6.88 4.82
CA SER A 135 -8.60 6.09 5.71
C SER A 135 -9.68 5.33 4.95
N ASP A 136 -10.25 5.90 3.87
CA ASP A 136 -11.27 5.23 3.06
C ASP A 136 -10.75 3.92 2.46
N PHE A 137 -9.55 3.95 1.86
CA PHE A 137 -8.95 2.76 1.28
C PHE A 137 -8.55 1.74 2.35
N GLN A 138 -7.91 2.21 3.43
CA GLN A 138 -7.50 1.34 4.55
C GLN A 138 -8.73 0.63 5.15
N MET A 139 -9.80 1.37 5.41
CA MET A 139 -11.07 0.83 5.90
C MET A 139 -11.68 -0.16 4.90
N GLY A 140 -11.70 0.21 3.62
CA GLY A 140 -12.13 -0.67 2.53
C GLY A 140 -11.36 -1.99 2.52
N PHE A 141 -10.04 -1.95 2.68
CA PHE A 141 -9.19 -3.16 2.74
C PHE A 141 -9.57 -4.10 3.89
N PHE A 142 -9.86 -3.59 5.09
CA PHE A 142 -10.30 -4.44 6.21
C PHE A 142 -11.70 -5.03 5.92
N LYS A 143 -12.63 -4.22 5.42
CA LYS A 143 -14.01 -4.63 5.11
C LYS A 143 -14.11 -5.61 3.95
N SER A 144 -13.22 -5.53 2.97
CA SER A 144 -13.19 -6.41 1.80
C SER A 144 -12.48 -7.75 2.05
N GLY A 145 -12.14 -8.07 3.31
CA GLY A 145 -11.45 -9.32 3.66
C GLY A 145 -9.95 -9.32 3.38
N GLY A 146 -9.33 -8.15 3.29
CA GLY A 146 -7.88 -8.00 3.03
C GLY A 146 -6.99 -8.70 4.06
N VAL A 147 -7.38 -8.71 5.33
CA VAL A 147 -6.65 -9.43 6.40
C VAL A 147 -6.59 -10.93 6.10
N GLN A 148 -7.73 -11.54 5.77
CA GLN A 148 -7.78 -12.96 5.44
C GLN A 148 -6.99 -13.26 4.17
N CYS A 149 -7.04 -12.38 3.16
CA CYS A 149 -6.24 -12.49 1.95
C CYS A 149 -4.74 -12.55 2.29
N VAL A 150 -4.24 -11.64 3.13
CA VAL A 150 -2.83 -11.59 3.56
C VAL A 150 -2.44 -12.85 4.33
N LEU A 151 -3.28 -13.29 5.28
CA LEU A 151 -3.03 -14.53 6.03
C LEU A 151 -2.96 -15.74 5.11
N ASN A 152 -3.90 -15.87 4.18
CA ASN A 152 -3.91 -16.95 3.19
C ASN A 152 -2.61 -16.98 2.38
N LEU A 153 -2.11 -15.82 1.93
CA LEU A 153 -0.85 -15.74 1.18
C LEU A 153 0.37 -16.20 2.00
N ILE A 154 0.43 -15.83 3.28
CA ILE A 154 1.53 -16.22 4.17
C ILE A 154 1.52 -17.72 4.46
N THR A 155 0.33 -18.30 4.61
CA THR A 155 0.16 -19.73 4.91
C THR A 155 0.20 -20.62 3.67
N LYS A 156 0.17 -20.04 2.46
CA LYS A 156 0.13 -20.79 1.20
C LYS A 156 1.50 -21.39 0.90
N THR A 157 1.55 -22.73 0.83
CA THR A 157 2.78 -23.51 0.68
C THR A 157 3.49 -23.30 -0.66
N ASN A 158 2.74 -23.01 -1.72
CA ASN A 158 3.25 -22.82 -3.08
C ASN A 158 3.19 -21.36 -3.54
N PHE A 159 3.17 -20.40 -2.62
CA PHE A 159 3.22 -19.00 -3.00
C PHE A 159 4.56 -18.66 -3.65
N LEU A 160 4.49 -18.17 -4.90
CA LEU A 160 5.64 -17.84 -5.76
C LEU A 160 6.58 -19.04 -5.99
N GLU A 161 6.05 -20.25 -6.14
CA GLU A 161 6.85 -21.48 -6.27
C GLU A 161 7.95 -21.38 -7.33
N LEU A 162 7.61 -20.85 -8.51
CA LEU A 162 8.51 -20.70 -9.67
C LEU A 162 9.47 -19.50 -9.59
N ALA A 163 9.33 -18.64 -8.57
CA ALA A 163 10.18 -17.46 -8.43
C ALA A 163 11.55 -17.82 -7.84
N ASP A 164 12.57 -17.05 -8.22
CA ASP A 164 13.89 -17.15 -7.65
C ASP A 164 13.94 -16.59 -6.21
N THR A 165 15.05 -16.83 -5.51
CA THR A 165 15.20 -16.45 -4.09
C THR A 165 15.07 -14.95 -3.86
N TRP A 166 15.58 -14.12 -4.77
CA TRP A 166 15.49 -12.66 -4.64
C TRP A 166 14.03 -12.20 -4.71
N THR A 167 13.28 -12.68 -5.71
CA THR A 167 11.88 -12.33 -5.89
C THR A 167 11.01 -12.82 -4.73
N LYS A 168 11.23 -14.06 -4.27
CA LYS A 168 10.57 -14.59 -3.06
C LYS A 168 10.84 -13.69 -1.86
N ARG A 169 12.11 -13.34 -1.61
CA ARG A 169 12.49 -12.48 -0.48
C ARG A 169 11.82 -11.11 -0.56
N SER A 170 11.80 -10.49 -1.73
CA SER A 170 11.13 -9.19 -1.93
C SER A 170 9.63 -9.29 -1.62
N ALA A 171 8.95 -10.28 -2.19
CA ALA A 171 7.53 -10.50 -1.99
C ALA A 171 7.19 -10.78 -0.51
N TYR A 172 7.89 -11.70 0.14
CA TYR A 172 7.64 -12.03 1.54
C TYR A 172 7.96 -10.86 2.45
N LEU A 173 8.99 -10.07 2.17
CA LEU A 173 9.30 -8.87 2.96
C LEU A 173 8.14 -7.86 2.90
N THR A 174 7.63 -7.56 1.70
CA THR A 174 6.50 -6.65 1.52
C THR A 174 5.23 -7.21 2.13
N LEU A 175 4.96 -8.51 1.96
CA LEU A 175 3.83 -9.20 2.57
C LEU A 175 3.88 -9.16 4.10
N MET A 176 5.07 -9.33 4.71
CA MET A 176 5.25 -9.22 6.15
C MET A 176 5.01 -7.79 6.66
N LYS A 177 5.40 -6.76 5.91
CA LYS A 177 5.09 -5.36 6.26
C LYS A 177 3.58 -5.12 6.27
N ILE A 178 2.87 -5.61 5.26
CA ILE A 178 1.41 -5.54 5.18
C ILE A 178 0.77 -6.32 6.34
N ALA A 179 1.24 -7.54 6.61
CA ALA A 179 0.72 -8.40 7.68
C ALA A 179 0.92 -7.77 9.05
N LYS A 180 2.09 -7.20 9.31
CA LYS A 180 2.37 -6.46 10.54
C LYS A 180 1.37 -5.33 10.72
N PHE A 181 1.18 -4.50 9.70
CA PHE A 181 0.19 -3.42 9.73
C PHE A 181 -1.23 -3.94 9.98
N ALA A 182 -1.67 -4.94 9.23
CA ALA A 182 -3.01 -5.52 9.32
C ALA A 182 -3.28 -6.14 10.70
N LEU A 183 -2.38 -7.00 11.20
CA LEU A 183 -2.53 -7.66 12.50
C LEU A 183 -2.44 -6.68 13.66
N THR A 184 -1.57 -5.67 13.57
CA THR A 184 -1.50 -4.61 14.60
C THR A 184 -2.80 -3.80 14.65
N THR A 185 -3.38 -3.49 13.48
CA THR A 185 -4.66 -2.76 13.40
C THR A 185 -5.82 -3.58 13.97
N VAL A 186 -5.92 -4.86 13.60
CA VAL A 186 -6.92 -5.78 14.17
C VAL A 186 -6.73 -5.94 15.67
N ALA A 187 -5.49 -5.97 16.16
CA ALA A 187 -5.21 -6.08 17.58
C ALA A 187 -5.72 -4.86 18.35
N TYR A 188 -5.44 -3.64 17.87
CA TYR A 188 -6.01 -2.43 18.46
C TYR A 188 -7.54 -2.44 18.41
N ALA A 189 -8.15 -2.80 17.27
CA ALA A 189 -9.61 -2.88 17.14
C ALA A 189 -10.24 -3.84 18.18
N LYS A 190 -9.64 -5.01 18.39
CA LYS A 190 -10.12 -5.99 19.39
C LYS A 190 -10.02 -5.44 20.81
N VAL A 191 -8.92 -4.75 21.16
CA VAL A 191 -8.76 -4.11 22.47
C VAL A 191 -9.80 -3.01 22.67
N TYR A 192 -10.04 -2.16 21.66
CA TYR A 192 -11.06 -1.11 21.72
C TYR A 192 -12.48 -1.67 21.88
N LEU A 193 -12.85 -2.68 21.10
CA LEU A 193 -14.15 -3.34 21.20
C LEU A 193 -14.42 -3.89 22.61
N VAL A 194 -13.41 -4.51 23.23
CA VAL A 194 -13.53 -5.02 24.60
C VAL A 194 -13.63 -3.87 25.60
N ALA A 195 -12.83 -2.81 25.45
CA ALA A 195 -12.88 -1.64 26.32
C ALA A 195 -14.24 -0.93 26.27
N GLU A 196 -14.84 -0.77 25.07
CA GLU A 196 -16.17 -0.19 24.89
C GLU A 196 -17.25 -0.98 25.60
N ALA A 197 -17.26 -2.30 25.41
CA ALA A 197 -18.26 -3.18 25.99
C ALA A 197 -18.06 -3.44 27.51
N MET A 198 -16.97 -2.95 28.11
CA MET A 198 -16.77 -2.89 29.56
C MET A 198 -17.24 -1.56 30.17
N ARG A 199 -17.67 -0.58 29.36
CA ARG A 199 -18.22 0.67 29.90
C ARG A 199 -19.55 0.40 30.61
N PRO A 200 -19.82 1.12 31.73
CA PRO A 200 -21.02 0.89 32.56
C PRO A 200 -22.35 1.15 31.83
N GLU A 201 -22.32 1.84 30.69
CA GLU A 201 -23.50 2.17 29.87
C GLU A 201 -23.79 1.10 28.78
N SER A 202 -22.88 0.17 28.55
CA SER A 202 -22.99 -0.83 27.48
C SER A 202 -23.80 -2.07 27.92
N ARG A 203 -24.67 -2.58 27.04
CA ARG A 203 -25.49 -3.81 27.28
C ARG A 203 -24.84 -5.10 26.78
N SER A 204 -23.64 -5.02 26.23
CA SER A 204 -22.92 -6.12 25.60
C SER A 204 -22.30 -7.06 26.63
N GLN A 205 -22.66 -8.34 26.60
CA GLN A 205 -21.99 -9.38 27.38
C GLN A 205 -20.77 -9.89 26.60
N ILE A 206 -19.57 -9.71 27.14
CA ILE A 206 -18.32 -10.31 26.62
C ILE A 206 -17.96 -11.53 27.48
N SER A 207 -17.48 -12.61 26.85
CA SER A 207 -16.97 -13.77 27.57
C SER A 207 -15.67 -13.48 28.33
N SER A 208 -15.47 -14.13 29.48
CA SER A 208 -14.23 -14.01 30.27
C SER A 208 -12.98 -14.35 29.45
N GLU A 209 -13.06 -15.33 28.54
CA GLU A 209 -11.95 -15.72 27.65
C GLU A 209 -11.55 -14.60 26.69
N THR A 210 -12.54 -13.87 26.15
CA THR A 210 -12.28 -12.75 25.23
C THR A 210 -11.65 -11.56 25.99
N GLN A 211 -12.05 -11.34 27.23
CA GLN A 211 -11.45 -10.32 28.09
C GLN A 211 -9.98 -10.65 28.39
N GLU A 212 -9.68 -11.88 28.79
CA GLU A 212 -8.31 -12.32 29.07
C GLU A 212 -7.42 -12.21 27.83
N ALA A 213 -7.91 -12.66 26.66
CA ALA A 213 -7.20 -12.52 25.40
C ALA A 213 -6.90 -11.05 25.04
N ALA A 214 -7.83 -10.13 25.32
CA ALA A 214 -7.64 -8.70 25.07
C ALA A 214 -6.59 -8.08 26.00
N VAL A 215 -6.51 -8.51 27.27
CA VAL A 215 -5.45 -8.05 28.20
C VAL A 215 -4.08 -8.51 27.71
N ILE A 216 -3.95 -9.79 27.30
CA ILE A 216 -2.70 -10.33 26.74
C ILE A 216 -2.31 -9.54 25.48
N LEU A 217 -3.29 -9.24 24.61
CA LEU A 217 -3.07 -8.48 23.39
C LEU A 217 -2.63 -7.05 23.67
N GLN A 218 -3.23 -6.40 24.68
CA GLN A 218 -2.85 -5.06 25.13
C GLN A 218 -1.39 -5.04 25.64
N GLN A 219 -0.97 -6.05 26.40
CA GLN A 219 0.42 -6.19 26.84
C GLN A 219 1.36 -6.42 25.64
N ALA A 220 1.00 -7.28 24.70
CA ALA A 220 1.80 -7.54 23.51
C ALA A 220 1.99 -6.29 22.63
N LEU A 221 0.97 -5.43 22.52
CA LEU A 221 1.04 -4.17 21.78
C LEU A 221 2.07 -3.19 22.37
N GLN A 222 2.35 -3.25 23.67
CA GLN A 222 3.39 -2.43 24.32
C GLN A 222 4.81 -2.88 23.95
N CYS A 223 4.97 -4.13 23.51
CA CYS A 223 6.26 -4.69 23.11
C CYS A 223 6.63 -4.41 21.64
N ILE A 224 5.74 -3.77 20.86
CA ILE A 224 6.06 -3.37 19.49
C ILE A 224 7.14 -2.28 19.53
N PRO A 225 8.33 -2.50 18.94
CA PRO A 225 9.44 -1.56 19.03
C PRO A 225 9.04 -0.16 18.51
N ASP A 226 9.27 0.88 19.31
CA ASP A 226 8.94 2.27 18.98
C ASP A 226 10.11 2.97 18.24
N PHE A 227 10.60 2.36 17.16
CA PHE A 227 11.58 3.00 16.26
C PHE A 227 10.85 3.98 15.32
N ILE A 228 11.53 5.00 14.79
CA ILE A 228 10.93 6.08 13.97
C ILE A 228 10.09 5.53 12.79
N LEU A 229 10.51 4.43 12.15
CA LEU A 229 9.75 3.77 11.08
C LEU A 229 8.44 3.10 11.56
N GLU A 230 8.41 2.64 12.82
CA GLU A 230 7.28 1.94 13.43
C GLU A 230 6.29 2.91 14.09
N TYR A 231 6.75 4.10 14.48
CA TYR A 231 5.89 5.16 15.01
C TYR A 231 4.75 5.50 14.04
N VAL A 232 5.04 5.60 12.73
CA VAL A 232 4.02 5.89 11.71
C VAL A 232 3.02 4.73 11.61
N LEU A 233 3.50 3.47 11.57
CA LEU A 233 2.66 2.28 11.55
C LEU A 233 1.73 2.22 12.76
N LYS A 234 2.29 2.43 13.96
CA LYS A 234 1.54 2.43 15.23
C LYS A 234 0.43 3.48 15.22
N ASN A 235 0.71 4.69 14.75
CA ASN A 235 -0.29 5.76 14.69
C ASN A 235 -1.42 5.46 13.69
N TYR A 236 -1.11 4.93 12.50
CA TYR A 236 -2.14 4.51 11.55
C TYR A 236 -2.98 3.36 12.11
N ALA A 237 -2.32 2.33 12.66
CA ALA A 237 -2.99 1.15 13.21
C ALA A 237 -3.88 1.50 14.40
N LEU A 238 -3.45 2.41 15.28
CA LEU A 238 -4.24 2.89 16.41
C LEU A 238 -5.48 3.66 15.94
N SER A 239 -5.29 4.60 15.02
CA SER A 239 -6.39 5.40 14.45
C SER A 239 -7.43 4.54 13.74
N LEU A 240 -6.98 3.57 12.94
CA LEU A 240 -7.87 2.64 12.24
C LEU A 240 -8.50 1.64 13.17
N GLY A 241 -7.77 1.17 14.18
CA GLY A 241 -8.28 0.23 15.18
C GLY A 241 -9.49 0.81 15.90
N HIS A 242 -9.42 2.09 16.28
CA HIS A 242 -10.56 2.81 16.86
C HIS A 242 -11.75 2.87 15.91
N HIS A 243 -11.53 3.30 14.65
CA HIS A 243 -12.62 3.44 13.68
C HIS A 243 -13.29 2.11 13.31
N ASN A 244 -12.51 1.02 13.21
CA ASN A 244 -13.05 -0.33 13.00
C ASN A 244 -13.80 -0.88 14.22
N ALA A 245 -13.66 -0.28 15.41
CA ALA A 245 -14.34 -0.70 16.63
C ALA A 245 -15.64 0.08 16.89
N GLU A 246 -15.81 1.25 16.27
CA GLU A 246 -17.00 2.11 16.44
C GLU A 246 -18.17 1.74 15.51
N GLU A 247 -17.92 1.02 14.41
CA GLU A 247 -18.90 0.51 13.44
C GLU A 247 -19.09 -1.00 13.54
#